data_AF-A0A7Y8FYL1-F1
#
_entry.id   AF-A0A7Y8FYL1-F1
#
_cell.length_a   1.000
_cell.length_b   1.000
_cell.length_c   1.000
_cell.angle_alpha   90.00
_cell.angle_beta   90.00
_cell.angle_gamma   90.00
#
_symmetry.space_group_name_H-M   'P 1'
#
loop_
_entity.id
_entity.type
_entity.pdbx_description
1 polymer ?
#
loop_
_entity_poly.entity_id
_entity_poly.type
_entity_poly.pdbx_seq_one_letter_code
_entity_poly.pdbx_strand_id
1 'polypeptide(L)' 'MKQRYVIHEDKGLEGGKWTGMLIYTVLDMLDVNSPKEVLIHQSAEAAQRHCNRLNEEHAASL' A
#
# COMPACT_ATOMS: atom_id res chain seq x y z
N MET A 1 -6.31 13.23 11.60
CA MET A 1 -5.09 12.44 11.79
C MET A 1 -4.53 12.12 10.41
N LYS A 2 -3.23 12.31 10.18
CA LYS A 2 -2.59 12.04 8.88
C LYS A 2 -2.38 10.52 8.78
N GLN A 3 -3.04 9.86 7.83
CA GLN A 3 -2.83 8.42 7.60
C GLN A 3 -1.38 8.20 7.16
N ARG A 4 -0.70 7.26 7.82
CA ARG A 4 0.71 6.95 7.55
C ARG A 4 0.84 5.95 6.41
N TYR A 5 -0.06 4.97 6.35
CA TYR A 5 -0.07 3.99 5.28
C TYR A 5 -1.15 4.34 4.27
N VAL A 6 -0.84 4.23 2.97
CA VAL A 6 -1.76 4.51 1.87
C VAL A 6 -1.72 3.37 0.85
N ILE A 7 -2.78 3.21 0.08
CA ILE A 7 -2.83 2.20 -1.00
C ILE A 7 -2.60 2.92 -2.32
N HIS A 8 -1.69 2.39 -3.10
CA HIS A 8 -1.42 2.80 -4.46
C HIS A 8 -1.86 1.69 -5.41
N GLU A 9 -2.66 2.02 -6.42
CA GLU A 9 -3.00 1.09 -7.50
C GLU A 9 -1.96 1.23 -8.60
N ASP A 10 -1.31 0.13 -8.95
CA ASP A 10 -0.35 0.08 -10.04
C ASP A 10 -0.70 -1.08 -10.99
N LYS A 11 -0.13 -1.08 -12.20
CA LYS A 11 -0.33 -2.16 -13.15
C LYS A 11 0.88 -3.08 -13.06
N GLY A 12 0.66 -4.30 -12.59
CA GLY A 12 1.71 -5.30 -12.39
C GLY A 12 2.63 -5.41 -13.60
N LEU A 13 3.93 -5.26 -13.34
CA LEU A 13 4.99 -5.50 -14.31
C LEU A 13 5.64 -6.84 -13.99
N GLU A 14 5.58 -7.78 -14.93
CA GLU A 14 6.26 -9.08 -14.81
C GLU A 14 7.29 -9.19 -15.94
N GLY A 15 8.57 -9.36 -15.58
CA GLY A 15 9.66 -9.45 -16.57
C GLY A 15 9.79 -8.21 -17.48
N GLY A 16 9.40 -7.03 -16.99
CA GLY A 16 9.42 -5.78 -17.77
C GLY A 16 8.25 -5.62 -18.75
N LYS A 17 7.24 -6.49 -18.70
CA LYS A 17 6.02 -6.37 -19.50
C LYS A 17 4.82 -6.05 -18.62
N TRP A 18 3.97 -5.14 -19.10
CA TRP A 18 2.67 -4.86 -18.48
C TRP A 18 1.79 -6.10 -18.56
N THR A 19 1.43 -6.67 -17.42
CA THR A 19 0.57 -7.86 -17.39
C THR A 19 -0.91 -7.52 -17.51
N GLY A 20 -1.26 -6.24 -17.34
CA GLY A 20 -2.66 -5.78 -17.26
C GLY A 20 -3.34 -6.16 -15.94
N MET A 21 -2.62 -6.82 -15.03
CA MET A 21 -3.13 -7.17 -13.71
C MET A 21 -3.00 -5.97 -12.79
N LEU A 22 -4.11 -5.54 -12.19
CA LEU A 22 -4.10 -4.49 -11.17
C LEU A 22 -3.48 -5.04 -9.89
N ILE A 23 -2.47 -4.35 -9.38
CA ILE A 23 -1.87 -4.62 -8.08
C ILE A 23 -2.11 -3.44 -7.14
N TYR A 24 -2.34 -3.75 -5.88
CA TYR A 24 -2.66 -2.80 -4.83
C TYR A 24 -1.53 -2.82 -3.81
N THR A 25 -0.71 -1.79 -3.87
CA THR A 25 0.51 -1.68 -3.09
C THR A 25 0.28 -0.78 -1.89
N VAL A 26 0.56 -1.28 -0.69
CA VAL A 26 0.53 -0.49 0.55
C VAL A 26 1.88 0.19 0.72
N LEU A 27 1.86 1.52 0.73
CA LEU A 27 3.02 2.39 0.90
C LEU A 27 3.04 3.01 2.30
N ASP A 28 4.21 3.01 2.94
CA ASP A 28 4.49 3.79 4.15
C ASP A 28 4.91 5.21 3.75
N MET A 29 4.07 6.18 4.12
CA MET A 29 4.25 7.62 3.87
C MET A 29 4.88 8.34 5.07
N LEU A 30 5.65 7.63 5.90
CA LEU A 30 6.43 8.24 6.98
C LEU A 30 7.31 9.38 6.43
N ASP A 31 8.00 9.11 5.33
CA ASP A 31 8.69 10.12 4.52
C ASP A 31 7.92 10.33 3.22
N VAL A 32 7.31 11.50 3.06
CA VAL A 32 6.46 11.82 1.90
C VAL A 32 7.27 11.92 0.61
N ASN A 33 8.57 12.22 0.69
CA ASN A 33 9.45 12.32 -0.48
C ASN A 33 10.05 10.97 -0.87
N SER A 34 10.00 9.98 0.02
CA SER A 34 10.51 8.62 -0.18
C SER A 34 9.53 7.58 0.38
N PRO A 35 8.34 7.42 -0.25
CA PRO A 35 7.38 6.41 0.16
C PRO A 35 8.00 5.02 0.04
N LYS A 36 7.84 4.20 1.09
CA LYS A 36 8.38 2.83 1.10
C LYS A 36 7.29 1.82 0.83
N GLU A 37 7.58 0.88 -0.06
CA GLU A 37 6.72 -0.26 -0.29
C GLU A 37 6.73 -1.21 0.91
N VAL A 38 5.55 -1.50 1.45
CA VAL A 38 5.41 -2.41 2.60
C VAL A 38 4.93 -3.77 2.11
N LEU A 39 3.83 -3.79 1.35
CA LEU A 39 3.10 -4.99 0.94
C LEU A 39 2.41 -4.77 -0.40
N ILE A 40 2.34 -5.81 -1.23
CA ILE A 40 1.56 -5.82 -2.48
C ILE A 40 0.42 -6.84 -2.36
N HIS A 41 -0.77 -6.47 -2.80
CA HIS A 41 -1.95 -7.33 -2.88
C HIS A 41 -2.51 -7.36 -4.30
N GLN A 42 -3.08 -8.50 -4.69
CA GLN A 42 -3.79 -8.63 -5.97
C GLN A 42 -5.27 -8.21 -5.88
N SER A 43 -5.73 -7.77 -4.70
CA SER A 43 -7.12 -7.39 -4.47
C SER A 43 -7.22 -6.13 -3.61
N ALA A 44 -8.04 -5.18 -4.05
CA ALA A 44 -8.27 -3.90 -3.36
C ALA A 44 -8.74 -4.12 -1.91
N GLU A 45 -9.66 -5.05 -1.68
CA GLU A 45 -10.21 -5.34 -0.35
C GLU A 45 -9.17 -5.87 0.63
N ALA A 46 -8.23 -6.70 0.14
CA ALA A 46 -7.14 -7.22 0.95
C ALA A 46 -6.14 -6.10 1.32
N ALA A 47 -5.79 -5.25 0.36
CA ALA A 47 -4.97 -4.06 0.59
C ALA A 47 -5.63 -3.10 1.59
N GLN A 48 -6.94 -2.86 1.45
CA GLN A 48 -7.71 -1.96 2.32
C GLN A 48 -7.76 -2.46 3.77
N ARG A 49 -8.06 -3.74 3.97
CA ARG A 49 -8.05 -4.33 5.32
C ARG A 49 -6.67 -4.24 5.97
N HIS A 50 -5.61 -4.51 5.22
CA HIS A 50 -4.26 -4.44 5.77
C HIS A 50 -3.82 -2.99 6.04
N CYS A 51 -4.09 -2.07 5.12
CA CYS A 51 -3.81 -0.65 5.28
C CYS A 51 -4.54 -0.05 6.49
N ASN A 52 -5.80 -0.39 6.70
CA ASN A 52 -6.56 0.04 7.87
C ASN A 52 -5.93 -0.51 9.15
N ARG A 53 -5.63 -1.81 9.21
CA ARG A 53 -4.96 -2.44 10.36
C ARG A 53 -3.66 -1.73 10.73
N LEU A 54 -2.80 -1.43 9.74
CA LEU A 54 -1.52 -0.74 9.97
C LEU A 54 -1.70 0.71 10.45
N ASN A 55 -2.70 1.42 9.91
CA ASN A 55 -3.03 2.77 10.38
C ASN A 55 -3.61 2.75 11.81
N GLU A 56 -4.44 1.77 12.14
CA GLU A 56 -5.00 1.59 13.50
C GLU A 56 -3.91 1.21 14.51
N GLU A 57 -3.04 0.25 14.19
CA GLU A 57 -1.88 -0.11 15.02
C GLU A 57 -0.96 1.09 15.26
N HIS A 58 -0.75 1.90 14.23
CA HIS A 58 0.05 3.12 14.36
C HIS A 58 -0.64 4.19 15.21
N ALA A 59 -1.94 4.41 15.01
CA ALA A 59 -2.72 5.36 15.78
C ALA A 59 -2.84 4.96 17.26
N ALA A 60 -2.91 3.66 17.56
CA ALA A 60 -2.92 3.13 18.93
C ALA A 60 -1.55 3.18 19.62
N SER A 61 -0.47 3.32 18.85
CA SER A 61 0.91 3.43 19.36
C SER A 61 1.36 4.88 19.60
N LEU A 62 0.50 5.86 19.33
CA LEU A 62 0.69 7.30 19.57
C LEU A 62 0.00 7.73 20.87
#